data_AF-A0A969L2Q8-F1
#
_entry.id   AF-A0A969L2Q8-F1
#
_cell.length_a   1.000
_cell.length_b   1.000
_cell.length_c   1.000
_cell.angle_alpha   90.00
_cell.angle_beta   90.00
_cell.angle_gamma   90.00
#
_symmetry.space_group_name_H-M   'P 1'
#
loop_
_entity.id
_entity.type
_entity.pdbx_description
1 polymer ?
#
loop_
_entity_poly.entity_id
_entity_poly.type
_entity_poly.pdbx_seq_one_letter_code
_entity_poly.pdbx_strand_id
1 'polypeptide(L)'
;MKSKQTLILLILACLLSLLPAAAGAAPLLHEGGEAHIAGQLLVADGLEGRLNLLDLDSGEVITTYDVAAPARVYASPSGRYGFAVQTEANLVNVVDSGISRVLMRTISIPK
;
A
#
# COMPACT_ATOMS: atom_id res chain seq x y z
N MET A 1 2.49 -38.26 -55.14
CA MET A 1 2.95 -36.85 -55.30
C MET A 1 2.66 -35.94 -54.08
N LYS A 2 2.28 -36.49 -52.90
CA LYS A 2 2.05 -35.72 -51.66
C LYS A 2 3.24 -35.77 -50.65
N SER A 3 4.12 -36.76 -50.75
CA SER A 3 5.27 -36.94 -49.83
C SER A 3 6.35 -35.86 -49.97
N LYS A 4 6.60 -35.34 -51.18
CA LYS A 4 7.60 -34.29 -51.41
C LYS A 4 7.17 -32.91 -50.88
N GLN A 5 5.86 -32.62 -50.85
CA GLN A 5 5.33 -31.35 -50.32
C GLN A 5 5.33 -31.32 -48.78
N THR A 6 5.13 -32.45 -48.11
CA THR A 6 5.25 -32.55 -46.64
C THR A 6 6.70 -32.38 -46.17
N LEU A 7 7.67 -32.87 -46.95
CA LEU A 7 9.09 -32.74 -46.61
C LEU A 7 9.61 -31.29 -46.78
N ILE A 8 9.08 -30.54 -47.75
CA ILE A 8 9.43 -29.14 -47.98
C ILE A 8 8.86 -28.23 -46.88
N LEU A 9 7.66 -28.53 -46.35
CA LEU A 9 7.07 -27.75 -45.25
C LEU A 9 7.84 -27.91 -43.92
N LEU A 10 8.42 -29.08 -43.66
CA LEU A 10 9.22 -29.36 -42.46
C LEU A 10 10.61 -28.70 -42.49
N ILE A 11 11.21 -28.55 -43.67
CA ILE A 11 12.50 -27.85 -43.84
C ILE A 11 12.33 -26.33 -43.70
N LEU A 12 11.18 -25.77 -44.11
CA LEU A 12 10.88 -24.34 -43.95
C LEU A 12 10.54 -23.95 -42.50
N ALA A 13 9.97 -24.87 -41.71
CA ALA A 13 9.69 -24.66 -40.29
C ALA A 13 10.94 -24.72 -39.39
N CYS A 14 12.01 -25.37 -39.84
CA CYS A 14 13.25 -25.50 -39.08
C CYS A 14 14.23 -24.34 -39.31
N LEU A 15 13.98 -23.47 -40.30
CA LEU A 15 14.82 -22.30 -40.59
C LEU A 15 14.35 -21.03 -39.86
N LEU A 16 13.23 -21.07 -39.14
CA LEU A 16 12.70 -19.95 -38.35
C LEU A 16 13.01 -20.07 -36.84
N SER A 17 13.85 -21.01 -36.42
CA SER A 17 14.26 -21.17 -35.02
C SER A 17 15.67 -20.66 -34.72
N LEU A 18 16.29 -19.92 -35.65
CA LEU A 18 17.63 -19.36 -35.46
C LEU A 18 17.59 -17.83 -35.31
N LEU A 19 16.81 -17.34 -34.33
CA LEU A 19 17.08 -16.02 -33.76
C LEU A 19 18.19 -16.17 -32.72
N PRO A 20 19.34 -15.49 -32.87
CA PRO A 20 20.31 -15.42 -31.79
C PRO A 20 19.66 -14.73 -30.59
N ALA A 21 19.76 -15.37 -29.43
CA ALA A 21 19.52 -14.75 -28.14
C ALA A 21 20.53 -13.60 -27.98
N ALA A 22 20.14 -12.40 -28.40
CA ALA A 22 20.83 -11.18 -28.01
C ALA A 22 20.60 -11.02 -26.50
N ALA A 23 21.52 -11.60 -25.73
CA ALA A 23 21.81 -11.18 -24.36
C ALA A 23 22.32 -9.73 -24.41
N GLY A 24 21.42 -8.81 -24.73
CA GLY A 24 21.58 -7.43 -24.33
C GLY A 24 21.52 -7.45 -22.81
N ALA A 25 22.65 -7.14 -22.18
CA ALA A 25 22.65 -6.71 -20.79
C ALA A 25 21.61 -5.60 -20.70
N ALA A 26 20.40 -5.94 -20.23
CA ALA A 26 19.49 -4.94 -19.74
C ALA A 26 20.32 -4.16 -18.71
N PRO A 27 20.45 -2.83 -18.84
CA PRO A 27 20.92 -2.07 -17.71
C PRO A 27 20.00 -2.49 -16.58
N LEU A 28 20.58 -2.97 -15.48
CA LEU A 28 19.88 -3.00 -14.20
C LEU A 28 19.62 -1.53 -13.89
N LEU A 29 18.63 -0.96 -14.56
CA LEU A 29 17.96 0.21 -14.08
C LEU A 29 17.46 -0.25 -12.72
N HIS A 30 18.16 0.20 -11.69
CA HIS A 30 17.50 0.46 -10.44
C HIS A 30 16.42 1.47 -10.83
N GLU A 31 15.25 0.97 -11.18
CA GLU A 31 14.01 1.71 -11.08
C GLU A 31 13.96 2.08 -9.61
N GLY A 32 14.65 3.16 -9.26
CA GLY A 32 14.41 3.92 -8.07
C GLY A 32 13.04 4.52 -8.28
N GLY A 33 12.00 3.69 -8.31
CA GLY A 33 10.75 4.08 -7.72
C GLY A 33 11.15 4.47 -6.33
N GLU A 34 11.30 5.79 -6.09
CA GLU A 34 11.24 6.30 -4.73
C GLU A 34 10.11 5.53 -4.10
N ALA A 35 10.39 4.82 -3.00
CA ALA A 35 9.33 4.18 -2.25
C ALA A 35 8.35 5.30 -1.96
N HIS A 36 7.24 5.33 -2.71
CA HIS A 36 6.21 6.34 -2.53
C HIS A 36 5.65 5.98 -1.17
N ILE A 37 6.15 6.67 -0.15
CA ILE A 37 5.61 6.55 1.19
C ILE A 37 4.27 7.28 1.05
N ALA A 38 3.25 6.56 0.59
CA ALA A 38 1.90 7.07 0.50
C ALA A 38 1.57 7.65 1.87
N GLY A 39 1.46 8.98 1.92
CA GLY A 39 1.20 9.68 3.16
C GLY A 39 -0.14 9.20 3.69
N GLN A 40 -0.26 9.05 5.01
CA GLN A 40 -1.55 8.74 5.62
C GLN A 40 -1.97 9.89 6.52
N LEU A 41 -3.25 10.24 6.48
CA LEU A 41 -3.84 11.30 7.29
C LEU A 41 -4.88 10.71 8.24
N LEU A 42 -4.65 10.85 9.54
CA LEU A 42 -5.63 10.47 10.57
C LEU A 42 -6.45 11.70 10.97
N VAL A 43 -7.75 11.67 10.70
CA VAL A 43 -8.70 12.75 10.97
C VAL A 43 -9.68 12.32 12.05
N ALA A 44 -9.88 13.15 13.07
CA ALA A 44 -10.98 12.97 14.01
C ALA A 44 -12.22 13.72 13.53
N ASP A 45 -13.30 12.97 13.31
CA ASP A 45 -14.64 13.51 13.12
C ASP A 45 -15.34 13.62 14.48
N GLY A 46 -15.34 14.85 15.02
CA GLY A 46 -15.97 15.14 16.30
C GLY A 46 -17.50 15.17 16.26
N LEU A 47 -18.13 15.25 15.08
CA LEU A 47 -19.58 15.26 14.94
C LEU A 47 -20.13 13.83 14.94
N GLU A 48 -19.46 12.92 14.23
CA GLU A 48 -19.87 11.52 14.13
C GLU A 48 -19.26 10.60 15.18
N GLY A 49 -18.25 11.08 15.93
CA GLY A 49 -17.55 10.27 16.92
C GLY A 49 -16.68 9.19 16.28
N ARG A 50 -15.91 9.55 15.26
CA ARG A 50 -15.11 8.61 14.46
C ARG A 50 -13.69 9.12 14.20
N LEU A 51 -12.80 8.19 13.89
CA LEU A 51 -11.50 8.47 13.28
C LEU A 51 -11.49 7.93 11.86
N ASN A 52 -11.10 8.76 10.90
CA ASN A 52 -10.92 8.34 9.51
C ASN A 52 -9.43 8.35 9.20
N LEU A 53 -8.92 7.25 8.67
CA LEU A 53 -7.59 7.19 8.10
C LEU A 53 -7.71 7.29 6.58
N LEU A 54 -7.08 8.30 6.02
CA LEU A 54 -7.12 8.60 4.60
C LEU A 54 -5.75 8.34 3.97
N ASP A 55 -5.78 7.92 2.71
CA ASP A 55 -4.64 8.00 1.82
C ASP A 55 -4.46 9.48 1.42
N LEU A 56 -3.25 10.02 1.59
CA LEU A 56 -2.99 11.43 1.35
C LEU A 56 -2.85 11.75 -0.14
N ASP A 57 -2.48 10.76 -0.96
CA ASP A 57 -2.27 10.94 -2.40
C ASP A 57 -3.62 10.93 -3.13
N SER A 58 -4.50 9.98 -2.82
CA SER A 58 -5.81 9.85 -3.45
C SER A 58 -6.92 10.62 -2.71
N GLY A 59 -6.74 10.88 -1.41
CA GLY A 59 -7.78 11.43 -0.54
C GLY A 59 -8.85 10.41 -0.12
N GLU A 60 -8.70 9.14 -0.50
CA GLU A 60 -9.68 8.10 -0.19
C GLU A 60 -9.56 7.63 1.27
N VAL A 61 -10.70 7.25 1.85
CA VAL A 61 -10.73 6.65 3.20
C VAL A 61 -10.21 5.21 3.12
N ILE A 62 -9.07 4.96 3.75
CA ILE A 62 -8.50 3.62 3.91
C ILE A 62 -9.35 2.83 4.91
N THR A 63 -9.70 3.46 6.04
CA THR A 63 -10.48 2.82 7.11
C THR A 63 -11.06 3.85 8.08
N THR A 64 -12.14 3.45 8.76
CA THR A 64 -12.83 4.25 9.77
C THR A 64 -12.89 3.46 11.08
N TYR A 65 -12.65 4.16 12.19
CA TYR A 65 -12.74 3.61 13.53
C TYR A 65 -13.78 4.39 14.34
N ASP A 66 -14.66 3.67 15.02
CA ASP A 66 -15.53 4.29 16.03
C ASP A 66 -14.71 4.65 17.27
N VAL A 67 -15.02 5.79 17.88
CA VAL A 67 -14.45 6.21 19.16
C VAL A 67 -15.53 6.45 20.21
N ALA A 68 -15.15 6.39 21.48
CA ALA A 68 -16.11 6.49 22.58
C ALA A 68 -16.51 7.94 22.91
N ALA A 69 -15.67 8.91 22.54
CA ALA A 69 -15.90 10.35 22.72
C ALA A 69 -15.10 11.16 21.67
N PRO A 70 -15.37 12.46 21.50
CA PRO A 70 -14.58 13.32 20.63
C PRO A 70 -13.09 13.26 20.97
N ALA A 71 -12.26 13.09 19.93
CA ALA A 71 -10.83 12.88 20.08
C ALA A 71 -10.02 14.08 19.55
N ARG A 72 -8.91 14.39 20.25
CA ARG A 72 -7.82 15.19 19.67
C ARG A 72 -6.71 14.27 19.18
N VAL A 73 -6.24 14.48 17.96
CA VAL A 73 -5.26 13.62 17.29
C VAL A 73 -3.87 14.25 17.30
N TYR A 74 -2.87 13.46 17.66
CA TYR A 74 -1.45 13.82 17.64
C TYR A 74 -0.64 12.77 16.90
N ALA A 75 0.33 13.19 16.09
CA ALA A 75 1.25 12.26 15.43
C ALA A 75 2.52 12.06 16.25
N SER A 76 3.07 10.84 16.24
CA SER A 76 4.44 10.58 16.68
C SER A 76 5.45 11.32 15.77
N PRO A 77 6.65 11.65 16.25
CA PRO A 77 7.67 12.33 15.43
C PRO A 77 8.02 11.61 14.12
N SER A 78 7.91 10.28 14.09
CA SER A 78 8.17 9.47 12.90
C SER A 78 6.96 9.33 11.96
N GLY A 79 5.79 9.85 12.33
CA GLY A 79 4.54 9.71 11.57
C GLY A 79 3.90 8.31 11.61
N ARG A 80 4.54 7.32 12.26
CA ARG A 80 4.04 5.94 12.32
C ARG A 80 2.85 5.74 13.25
N TYR A 81 2.77 6.51 14.33
CA TYR A 81 1.67 6.39 15.29
C TYR A 81 0.84 7.67 15.31
N GLY A 82 -0.49 7.49 15.29
CA GLY A 82 -1.47 8.50 15.63
C GLY A 82 -2.05 8.23 17.02
N PHE A 83 -2.12 9.25 17.86
CA PHE A 83 -2.70 9.19 19.20
C PHE A 83 -3.99 10.00 19.24
N ALA A 84 -5.12 9.33 19.40
CA ALA A 84 -6.44 9.93 19.54
C ALA A 84 -6.83 9.97 21.03
N VAL A 85 -6.62 11.14 21.64
CA VAL A 85 -6.88 11.38 23.07
C VAL A 85 -8.34 11.76 23.27
N GLN A 86 -9.06 10.97 24.06
CA GLN A 86 -10.47 11.16 24.39
C GLN A 86 -10.59 11.51 25.87
N THR A 87 -10.53 12.83 26.15
CA THR A 87 -10.53 13.34 27.53
C THR A 87 -11.79 12.93 28.29
N GLU A 88 -12.96 13.01 27.65
CA GLU A 88 -14.24 12.69 28.30
C GLU A 88 -14.38 11.20 28.63
N ALA A 89 -13.82 10.32 27.78
CA ALA A 89 -13.83 8.88 27.99
C ALA A 89 -12.62 8.35 28.76
N ASN A 90 -11.69 9.23 29.15
CA ASN A 90 -10.46 8.90 29.89
C ASN A 90 -9.63 7.77 29.23
N LEU A 91 -9.49 7.84 27.90
CA LEU A 91 -8.79 6.83 27.11
C LEU A 91 -8.02 7.45 25.94
N VAL A 92 -7.06 6.69 25.42
CA VAL A 92 -6.28 7.02 24.23
C VAL A 92 -6.35 5.85 23.26
N ASN A 93 -6.76 6.12 22.03
CA ASN A 93 -6.58 5.18 20.93
C ASN A 93 -5.24 5.46 20.23
N VAL A 94 -4.47 4.41 19.97
CA VAL A 94 -3.21 4.46 19.23
C VAL A 94 -3.41 3.75 17.91
N VAL A 95 -3.24 4.46 16.81
CA VAL A 95 -3.32 3.94 15.44
C VAL A 95 -1.88 3.75 14.95
N ASP A 96 -1.48 2.53 14.62
CA ASP A 96 -0.24 2.23 13.90
C ASP A 96 -0.54 2.25 12.40
N SER A 97 0.03 3.22 11.68
CA SER A 97 -0.12 3.43 10.23
C SER A 97 0.81 2.56 9.38
N GLY A 98 1.57 1.65 9.99
CA GLY A 98 2.66 0.90 9.36
C GLY A 98 2.37 0.30 7.97
N ILE A 99 3.46 -0.01 7.25
CA ILE A 99 3.54 -0.27 5.79
C ILE A 99 2.83 -1.55 5.30
N SER A 100 2.07 -2.26 6.13
CA SER A 100 1.35 -3.47 5.69
C SER A 100 0.05 -3.77 6.43
N ARG A 101 -0.18 -3.16 7.60
CA ARG A 101 -1.42 -3.34 8.35
C ARG A 101 -1.64 -2.20 9.32
N VAL A 102 -2.78 -1.52 9.17
CA VAL A 102 -3.23 -0.49 10.10
C VAL A 102 -3.94 -1.15 11.27
N LEU A 103 -3.55 -0.81 12.51
CA LEU A 103 -4.16 -1.35 13.73
C LEU A 103 -4.43 -0.22 14.72
N MET A 104 -5.62 -0.25 15.32
CA MET A 104 -5.96 0.62 16.44
C MET A 104 -5.90 -0.17 17.76
N ARG A 105 -5.25 0.39 18.77
CA ARG A 105 -5.17 -0.14 20.13
C ARG A 105 -5.74 0.86 21.13
N THR A 106 -6.49 0.40 22.12
CA THR A 106 -7.03 1.25 23.20
C THR A 106 -6.13 1.17 24.45
N ILE A 107 -5.86 2.32 25.06
CA ILE A 107 -5.12 2.47 26.31
C ILE A 107 -5.95 3.32 27.28
N SER A 108 -6.24 2.79 28.47
CA SER A 108 -6.91 3.54 29.53
C SER A 108 -5.93 4.45 30.27
N ILE A 109 -6.35 5.66 30.61
CA ILE A 109 -5.53 6.58 31.42
C ILE A 109 -5.82 6.30 32.91
N PRO A 110 -4.82 5.93 33.72
CA PRO A 110 -5.03 5.76 35.16
C PRO A 110 -5.34 7.10 35.85
N LYS A 111 -6.14 7.05 36.90
CA LYS A 111 -6.48 8.22 37.75
C LYS A 111 -5.38 8.52 38.75
#